data_AF-A0A4Q7UKM0-F1
#
_entry.id   AF-A0A4Q7UKM0-F1
#
_cell.length_a   1.000
_cell.length_b   1.000
_cell.length_c   1.000
_cell.angle_alpha   90.00
_cell.angle_beta   90.00
_cell.angle_gamma   90.00
#
_symmetry.space_group_name_H-M   'P 1'
#
loop_
_entity.id
_entity.type
_entity.pdbx_description
1 polymer ?
#
loop_
_entity_poly.entity_id
_entity_poly.type
_entity_poly.pdbx_seq_one_letter_code
_entity_poly.pdbx_strand_id
1 'polypeptide(L)'
;MASRTCWYALSVSASMPIVHGGVVMTDEPLAVRPEELRAVAVLLDDEARRLAVGLAGSPGLVVAAPDWRAGAALAGLEAAGHAWFCRLGARVAAASDGVRASAEAYETVDDRAADRFAALPR
;
A
#
# COMPACT_ATOMS: atom_id res chain seq x y z
N MET A 1 8.92 13.49 10.79
CA MET A 1 10.36 13.27 10.54
C MET A 1 10.58 11.77 10.43
N ALA A 2 10.43 11.19 9.22
CA ALA A 2 10.53 9.74 9.01
C ALA A 2 12.00 9.30 9.12
N SER A 3 12.27 8.26 9.91
CA SER A 3 13.62 7.78 10.20
C SER A 3 14.31 7.28 8.91
N ARG A 4 15.60 7.58 8.72
CA ARG A 4 16.38 7.32 7.48
C ARG A 4 16.30 5.86 6.99
N THR A 5 15.99 4.93 7.88
CA THR A 5 15.82 3.50 7.60
C THR A 5 14.61 3.18 6.72
N CYS A 6 13.55 3.99 6.78
CA CYS A 6 12.32 3.77 6.01
C CYS A 6 12.55 4.07 4.50
N TRP A 7 13.45 5.00 4.17
CA TRP A 7 13.77 5.38 2.78
C TRP A 7 14.57 4.32 2.02
N TYR A 8 15.49 3.60 2.68
CA TYR A 8 16.34 2.59 2.01
C TYR A 8 15.56 1.35 1.53
N ALA A 9 14.42 1.03 2.16
CA ALA A 9 13.67 -0.17 1.83
C ALA A 9 12.73 -0.01 0.62
N LEU A 10 12.45 1.23 0.19
CA LEU A 10 11.64 1.55 -0.99
C LEU A 10 12.37 1.25 -2.32
N SER A 11 13.70 1.15 -2.33
CA SER A 11 14.48 1.02 -3.57
C SER A 11 14.65 -0.41 -4.11
N VAL A 12 14.26 -1.46 -3.37
CA VAL A 12 14.64 -2.86 -3.70
C VAL A 12 13.52 -3.69 -4.32
N SER A 13 12.28 -3.21 -4.40
CA SER A 13 11.14 -4.05 -4.80
C SER A 13 10.72 -3.86 -6.26
N ALA A 14 11.60 -4.15 -7.21
CA ALA A 14 11.26 -4.24 -8.63
C ALA A 14 11.63 -5.63 -9.18
N SER A 15 10.69 -6.22 -9.93
CA SER A 15 10.76 -7.48 -10.70
C SER A 15 10.33 -8.76 -9.98
N MET A 16 9.10 -9.17 -10.29
CA MET A 16 8.80 -10.57 -10.63
C MET A 16 7.51 -10.64 -11.47
N PRO A 17 7.51 -11.31 -12.63
CA PRO A 17 6.29 -11.52 -13.42
C PRO A 17 5.49 -12.71 -12.87
N ILE A 18 4.16 -12.54 -12.79
CA ILE A 18 3.22 -13.59 -12.40
C ILE A 18 2.75 -14.30 -13.67
N VAL A 19 2.99 -15.62 -13.76
CA VAL A 19 2.42 -16.51 -14.78
C VAL A 19 1.02 -16.93 -14.31
N HIS A 20 -0.03 -16.59 -15.06
CA HIS A 20 -1.41 -16.99 -14.75
C HIS A 20 -1.84 -18.17 -15.64
N GLY A 21 -2.02 -19.34 -15.01
CA GLY A 21 -2.63 -20.52 -15.62
C GLY A 21 -4.13 -20.32 -15.77
N GLY A 22 -4.66 -20.76 -16.92
CA GLY A 22 -6.02 -20.47 -17.38
C GLY A 22 -7.12 -20.93 -16.43
N VAL A 23 -7.94 -19.96 -16.02
CA VAL A 23 -9.32 -20.15 -15.58
C VAL A 23 -10.18 -19.31 -16.53
N VAL A 24 -11.12 -19.96 -17.22
CA VAL A 24 -12.15 -19.24 -17.98
C VAL A 24 -13.19 -18.77 -16.97
N MET A 25 -13.06 -17.51 -16.56
CA MET A 25 -14.07 -16.82 -15.76
C MET A 25 -15.27 -16.52 -16.68
N THR A 26 -16.46 -17.02 -16.34
CA THR A 26 -17.69 -16.44 -16.87
C THR A 26 -17.82 -15.06 -16.24
N ASP A 27 -17.29 -14.06 -16.95
CA ASP A 27 -17.13 -12.68 -16.47
C ASP A 27 -18.51 -12.01 -16.40
N GLU A 28 -19.16 -12.15 -15.25
CA GLU A 28 -20.28 -11.29 -14.88
C GLU A 28 -19.77 -9.84 -14.95
N PRO A 29 -20.45 -8.92 -15.67
CA PRO A 29 -19.97 -7.56 -15.84
C PRO A 29 -19.73 -6.90 -14.48
N LEU A 30 -18.47 -6.61 -14.17
CA LEU A 30 -18.10 -5.98 -12.91
C LEU A 30 -18.61 -4.52 -12.92
N ALA A 31 -19.65 -4.24 -12.13
CA ALA A 31 -20.11 -2.87 -11.91
C ALA A 31 -19.14 -2.17 -10.94
N VAL A 32 -18.16 -1.45 -11.48
CA VAL A 32 -17.17 -0.73 -10.68
C VAL A 32 -17.70 0.62 -10.24
N ARG A 33 -17.50 0.94 -8.96
CA ARG A 33 -17.84 2.21 -8.33
C ARG A 33 -16.56 2.99 -7.99
N PRO A 34 -16.10 3.93 -8.85
CA PRO A 34 -14.85 4.66 -8.65
C PRO A 34 -14.77 5.41 -7.30
N GLU A 35 -15.90 5.88 -6.79
CA GLU A 35 -16.02 6.52 -5.48
C GLU A 35 -15.69 5.56 -4.32
N GLU A 36 -16.09 4.29 -4.41
CA GLU A 36 -15.76 3.28 -3.41
C GLU A 36 -14.27 2.93 -3.47
N LEU A 37 -13.70 2.83 -4.67
CA LEU A 37 -12.26 2.62 -4.84
C LEU A 37 -11.45 3.75 -4.20
N ARG A 38 -11.86 5.02 -4.38
CA ARG A 38 -11.20 6.14 -3.71
C ARG A 38 -11.33 6.10 -2.20
N ALA A 39 -12.51 5.76 -1.68
CA ALA A 39 -12.69 5.60 -0.24
C ALA A 39 -11.75 4.51 0.31
N VAL A 40 -11.62 3.38 -0.40
CA VAL A 40 -10.68 2.31 -0.04
C VAL A 40 -9.23 2.81 -0.11
N ALA A 41 -8.83 3.54 -1.14
CA ALA A 41 -7.49 4.12 -1.24
C ALA A 41 -7.16 5.02 -0.03
N VAL A 42 -8.11 5.88 0.39
CA VAL A 42 -7.93 6.72 1.59
C VAL A 42 -7.73 5.86 2.85
N LEU A 43 -8.52 4.80 3.01
CA LEU A 43 -8.37 3.89 4.16
C LEU A 43 -7.02 3.16 4.14
N LEU A 44 -6.55 2.76 2.96
CA LEU A 44 -5.23 2.14 2.79
C LEU A 44 -4.09 3.12 3.08
N ASP A 45 -4.20 4.39 2.69
CA ASP A 45 -3.21 5.42 3.01
C ASP A 45 -3.13 5.67 4.52
N ASP A 46 -4.27 5.72 5.19
CA ASP A 46 -4.33 5.85 6.64
C ASP A 46 -3.66 4.67 7.34
N GLU A 47 -3.88 3.45 6.85
CA GLU A 47 -3.26 2.26 7.40
C GLU A 47 -1.75 2.20 7.09
N ALA A 48 -1.35 2.54 5.86
CA ALA A 48 0.06 2.66 5.48
C ALA A 48 0.80 3.66 6.39
N ARG A 49 0.17 4.80 6.68
CA ARG A 49 0.69 5.82 7.60
C ARG A 49 0.79 5.30 9.03
N ARG A 50 -0.21 4.56 9.52
CA ARG A 50 -0.16 3.93 10.85
C ARG A 50 0.95 2.89 10.92
N LEU A 51 1.16 2.08 9.90
CA LEU A 51 2.24 1.09 9.87
C LEU A 51 3.63 1.73 9.80
N ALA A 52 3.78 2.79 9.01
CA ALA A 52 5.05 3.50 8.86
C ALA A 52 5.44 4.32 10.10
N VAL A 53 4.45 4.92 10.79
CA VAL A 53 4.69 5.85 11.92
C VAL A 53 4.39 5.23 13.28
N GLY A 54 3.44 4.29 13.37
CA GLY A 54 2.87 3.79 14.62
C GLY A 54 3.87 3.12 15.55
N LEU A 55 4.95 2.55 15.01
CA LEU A 55 6.03 2.04 15.85
C LEU A 55 7.12 3.06 16.12
N ALA A 56 7.31 4.07 15.28
CA ALA A 56 8.30 5.11 15.52
C ALA A 56 8.02 5.93 16.80
N GLY A 57 6.78 5.87 17.33
CA GLY A 57 6.36 6.51 18.58
C GLY A 57 6.25 5.58 19.79
N SER A 58 6.58 4.28 19.67
CA SER A 58 6.50 3.32 20.77
C SER A 58 7.89 2.82 21.17
N PRO A 59 8.74 3.66 21.80
CA PRO A 59 10.00 3.18 22.36
C PRO A 59 9.72 2.17 23.47
N GLY A 60 10.53 1.11 23.56
CA GLY A 60 10.43 0.14 24.65
C GLY A 60 9.54 -1.05 24.36
N LEU A 61 9.45 -1.47 23.08
CA LEU A 61 8.94 -2.80 22.73
C LEU A 61 9.75 -3.91 23.42
N VAL A 62 10.98 -3.58 23.82
CA VAL A 62 11.82 -4.40 24.67
C VAL A 62 12.36 -3.58 25.84
N VAL A 63 12.48 -4.20 27.01
CA VAL A 63 13.06 -3.56 28.20
C VAL A 63 14.49 -3.12 27.90
N ALA A 64 14.78 -1.84 28.10
CA ALA A 64 16.13 -1.30 28.01
C ALA A 64 17.00 -1.93 29.12
N ALA A 65 17.76 -2.95 28.76
CA ALA A 65 18.63 -3.67 29.66
C ALA A 65 20.04 -3.77 29.06
N PRO A 66 20.77 -2.64 28.96
CA PRO A 66 22.06 -2.56 28.29
C PRO A 66 23.12 -3.47 28.94
N ASP A 67 22.99 -3.74 30.24
CA ASP A 67 23.90 -4.60 31.00
C ASP A 67 23.57 -6.09 30.86
N TRP A 68 22.46 -6.45 30.20
CA TRP A 68 22.12 -7.85 29.96
C TRP A 68 22.94 -8.38 28.79
N ARG A 69 23.40 -9.63 28.90
CA ARG A 69 24.07 -10.33 27.81
C ARG A 69 23.23 -10.38 26.52
N ALA A 70 21.91 -10.27 26.64
CA ALA A 70 20.97 -10.25 25.52
C ALA A 70 20.65 -8.84 24.99
N GLY A 71 21.13 -7.76 25.62
CA GLY A 71 20.71 -6.38 25.29
C GLY A 71 20.89 -6.00 23.82
N ALA A 72 22.01 -6.37 23.22
CA ALA A 72 22.26 -6.13 21.79
C ALA A 72 21.32 -6.94 20.87
N ALA A 73 21.01 -8.20 21.23
CA ALA A 73 20.09 -9.02 20.46
C ALA A 73 18.65 -8.49 20.51
N LEU A 74 18.24 -7.97 21.67
CA LEU A 74 16.94 -7.35 21.89
C LEU A 74 16.80 -6.03 21.12
N ALA A 75 17.82 -5.16 21.14
CA ALA A 75 17.85 -3.95 20.32
C ALA A 75 17.82 -4.27 18.81
N GLY A 76 18.51 -5.33 18.39
CA GLY A 76 18.47 -5.82 17.01
C GLY A 76 17.09 -6.30 16.59
N LEU A 77 16.37 -7.02 17.48
CA LEU A 77 15.00 -7.46 17.24
C LEU A 77 14.02 -6.28 17.11
N GLU A 78 14.12 -5.29 18.01
CA GLU A 78 13.31 -4.07 17.95
C GLU A 78 13.54 -3.32 16.62
N ALA A 79 14.81 -3.12 16.22
CA ALA A 79 15.15 -2.50 14.95
C ALA A 79 14.62 -3.28 13.73
N ALA A 80 14.72 -4.62 13.75
CA ALA A 80 14.20 -5.48 12.70
C ALA A 80 12.66 -5.39 12.60
N GLY A 81 11.97 -5.30 13.73
CA GLY A 81 10.53 -5.06 13.82
C GLY A 81 10.16 -3.74 13.14
N HIS A 82 10.74 -2.62 13.58
CA HIS A 82 10.51 -1.32 12.95
C HIS A 82 10.73 -1.34 11.43
N ALA A 83 11.82 -1.97 10.97
CA ALA A 83 12.12 -2.07 9.55
C ALA A 83 11.08 -2.89 8.77
N TRP A 84 10.54 -3.96 9.37
CA TRP A 84 9.49 -4.77 8.75
C TRP A 84 8.17 -3.99 8.62
N PHE A 85 7.72 -3.29 9.65
CA PHE A 85 6.50 -2.48 9.60
C PHE A 85 6.61 -1.31 8.61
N CYS A 86 7.77 -0.65 8.54
CA CYS A 86 8.06 0.36 7.51
C CYS A 86 7.87 -0.21 6.10
N ARG A 87 8.44 -1.40 5.82
CA ARG A 87 8.28 -2.07 4.52
C ARG A 87 6.85 -2.45 4.22
N LEU A 88 6.12 -2.94 5.24
CA LEU A 88 4.71 -3.29 5.07
C LEU A 88 3.87 -2.04 4.75
N GLY A 89 4.06 -0.94 5.47
CA GLY A 89 3.40 0.34 5.19
C GLY A 89 3.68 0.84 3.76
N ALA A 90 4.91 0.74 3.28
CA ALA A 90 5.26 1.09 1.90
C ALA A 90 4.52 0.23 0.86
N ARG A 91 4.35 -1.08 1.13
CA ARG A 91 3.58 -1.97 0.25
C ARG A 91 2.09 -1.63 0.24
N VAL A 92 1.53 -1.26 1.39
CA VAL A 92 0.13 -0.84 1.51
C VAL A 92 -0.10 0.48 0.76
N ALA A 93 0.82 1.45 0.87
CA ALA A 93 0.77 2.69 0.11
C ALA A 93 0.81 2.43 -1.41
N ALA A 94 1.71 1.55 -1.88
CA ALA A 94 1.76 1.18 -3.29
C ALA A 94 0.45 0.52 -3.78
N ALA A 95 -0.21 -0.28 -2.93
CA ALA A 95 -1.52 -0.84 -3.25
C ALA A 95 -2.60 0.24 -3.35
N SER A 96 -2.60 1.21 -2.42
CA SER A 96 -3.49 2.38 -2.46
C SER A 96 -3.35 3.17 -3.75
N ASP A 97 -2.11 3.44 -4.18
CA ASP A 97 -1.84 4.13 -5.45
C ASP A 97 -2.39 3.35 -6.66
N GLY A 98 -2.25 2.02 -6.65
CA GLY A 98 -2.84 1.17 -7.69
C GLY A 98 -4.38 1.24 -7.73
N VAL A 99 -5.02 1.28 -6.57
CA VAL A 99 -6.49 1.43 -6.46
C VAL A 99 -6.94 2.80 -6.96
N ARG A 100 -6.23 3.87 -6.60
CA ARG A 100 -6.50 5.23 -7.06
C ARG A 100 -6.36 5.35 -8.59
N ALA A 101 -5.25 4.85 -9.13
CA ALA A 101 -5.02 4.83 -10.57
C ALA A 101 -6.11 4.04 -11.32
N SER A 102 -6.61 2.96 -10.73
CA SER A 102 -7.73 2.19 -11.30
C SER A 102 -9.01 3.01 -11.32
N ALA A 103 -9.35 3.70 -10.23
CA ALA A 103 -10.53 4.57 -10.16
C ALA A 103 -10.49 5.68 -11.23
N GLU A 104 -9.33 6.34 -11.39
CA GLU A 104 -9.11 7.36 -12.41
C GLU A 104 -9.26 6.81 -13.83
N ALA A 105 -8.75 5.61 -14.08
CA ALA A 105 -8.88 4.96 -15.39
C ALA A 105 -10.34 4.65 -15.76
N TYR A 106 -11.15 4.18 -14.80
CA TYR A 106 -12.56 3.90 -15.02
C TYR A 106 -13.34 5.17 -15.39
N GLU A 107 -13.17 6.25 -14.63
CA GLU A 107 -13.84 7.53 -14.96
C GLU A 107 -13.38 8.09 -16.30
N THR A 108 -12.08 8.02 -16.59
CA THR A 108 -11.54 8.49 -17.87
C THR A 108 -12.12 7.70 -19.06
N VAL A 109 -12.49 6.43 -18.87
CA VAL A 109 -13.20 5.65 -19.90
C VAL A 109 -14.67 6.04 -19.98
N ASP A 110 -15.32 6.25 -18.82
CA ASP A 110 -16.73 6.64 -18.73
C ASP A 110 -16.99 8.02 -19.35
N ASP A 111 -16.15 9.02 -19.03
CA ASP A 111 -16.21 10.37 -19.61
C ASP A 111 -16.12 10.32 -21.14
N ARG A 112 -15.17 9.53 -21.67
CA ARG A 112 -15.05 9.34 -23.13
C ARG A 112 -16.26 8.65 -23.74
N ALA A 113 -16.94 7.78 -23.00
CA ALA A 113 -18.17 7.15 -23.47
C ALA A 113 -19.32 8.16 -23.45
N ALA A 114 -19.46 8.93 -22.37
CA ALA A 114 -20.44 10.01 -22.24
C ALA A 114 -20.30 11.06 -23.35
N ASP A 115 -19.07 11.48 -23.66
CA ASP A 115 -18.78 12.40 -24.77
C ASP A 115 -19.25 11.86 -26.13
N ARG A 116 -19.02 10.56 -26.38
CA ARG A 116 -19.49 9.90 -27.61
C ARG A 116 -21.01 9.86 -27.68
N PHE A 117 -21.69 9.59 -26.57
CA PHE A 117 -23.16 9.60 -26.53
C PHE A 117 -23.74 11.01 -26.68
N ALA A 118 -23.11 12.02 -26.09
CA ALA A 118 -23.54 13.41 -26.20
C ALA A 118 -23.43 13.96 -27.63
N ALA A 119 -22.52 13.42 -28.44
CA ALA A 119 -22.34 13.79 -29.84
C ALA A 119 -23.39 13.19 -30.81
N LEU A 120 -24.26 12.27 -30.34
CA LEU A 120 -25.28 11.65 -31.19
C LEU A 120 -26.49 12.59 -31.39
N PRO A 121 -27.09 12.65 -32.59
CA PRO A 121 -28.35 13.36 -32.81
C PRO A 121 -29.48 12.76 -31.96
N ARG A 122 -30.33 13.63 -31.39
CA ARG A 122 -31.50 13.23 -30.60
C ARG A 122 -32.65 12.71 -31.44
#